data_AF-A0AAN7C448-F1
#
_entry.id   AF-A0AAN7C448-F1
#
_cell.length_a   1.000
_cell.length_b   1.000
_cell.length_c   1.000
_cell.angle_alpha   90.00
_cell.angle_beta   90.00
_cell.angle_gamma   90.00
#
_symmetry.space_group_name_H-M   'P 1'
#
loop_
_entity.id
_entity.type
_entity.pdbx_description
1 polymer ?
#
loop_
_entity_poly.entity_id
_entity_poly.type
_entity_poly.pdbx_seq_one_letter_code
_entity_poly.pdbx_strand_id
1 'polypeptide(L)'
;MSTSRIAGADLRGWLEAAIADSNATLPLTAPASSNPSTLANMVNTSSTSNMSNMSNAEAAAESDVESQINEVDQRKLATVRRVTAVNVVNKSHHVATIDGWKVVFKKTKKIERGSWVLFFEADAFLPARTQFEDLFSEVGPMITFKNEEGYRVGTSTWTDWGKNKIISHGHILPLSDFPEIDNKVFGLHCNHDDFTEEEFGNFIRQFDFSDELGVKKWEAFPEAAEDANGVLAAVHPKPPAFILKTAMERVQNCPNLFTKPKYRKFIFQESLKMDGTNMTIYFVTRDSAHFSKLPPLPTGNSPDYSWDQTFVKFAVHPNGRFGVCSRNHDLLPHLIPSPANKGNTMYWAAALSAKLHEILPRVNQDIAIQAELVGSAVQGNPYSYPAGKHELFVFSIFDIATSERWHPWDVEQFAADHGLNHVPVLGYYALPTIAQSHQNLIDRAELKKGEGLVFKNCDDGRWFKVLSNRWILEKDEMMARKNLPSGGTETQVTQTGNQNPNDWWGECSAEEMEKIRAIMSSLEEWVKKEDGLAKWIKEWEEGMHRQKEEAQARTANSLARTATATTGSRASTRVNGKRGHNVGYSAERSRELAEWLGL
;
A
#
# COMPACT_ATOMS: atom_id res chain seq x y z
N MET A 1 -32.95 6.54 -34.59
CA MET A 1 -31.82 7.49 -34.42
C MET A 1 -31.95 8.01 -33.00
N SER A 2 -31.10 7.77 -32.01
CA SER A 2 -29.66 7.52 -31.96
C SER A 2 -29.39 6.50 -30.84
N THR A 3 -28.51 5.54 -31.13
CA THR A 3 -27.90 4.61 -30.20
C THR A 3 -26.65 5.27 -29.60
N SER A 4 -26.63 5.53 -28.29
CA SER A 4 -25.41 5.81 -27.52
C SER A 4 -25.34 4.85 -26.34
N ARG A 5 -24.67 3.71 -26.52
CA ARG A 5 -23.36 3.41 -25.91
C ARG A 5 -23.36 3.57 -24.38
N ILE A 6 -23.63 2.46 -23.70
CA ILE A 6 -23.07 2.19 -22.37
C ILE A 6 -21.56 2.04 -22.59
N ALA A 7 -20.81 3.08 -22.24
CA ALA A 7 -19.35 3.11 -22.26
C ALA A 7 -18.87 3.40 -20.85
N GLY A 8 -18.00 2.53 -20.33
CA GLY A 8 -17.11 2.78 -19.18
C GLY A 8 -17.80 3.03 -17.83
N ALA A 9 -17.73 2.05 -16.93
CA ALA A 9 -17.62 2.40 -15.51
C ALA A 9 -16.30 3.18 -15.38
N ASP A 10 -16.42 4.50 -15.30
CA ASP A 10 -15.33 5.44 -15.51
C ASP A 10 -14.38 5.42 -14.31
N LEU A 11 -13.16 4.92 -14.49
CA LEU A 11 -12.06 5.09 -13.53
C LEU A 11 -11.92 6.57 -13.18
N ARG A 12 -12.14 7.48 -14.12
CA ARG A 12 -12.14 8.92 -13.89
C ARG A 12 -13.27 9.33 -12.93
N GLY A 13 -14.46 8.73 -13.02
CA GLY A 13 -15.54 8.94 -12.05
C GLY A 13 -15.22 8.39 -10.65
N TRP A 14 -14.52 7.26 -10.55
CA TRP A 14 -14.01 6.75 -9.26
C TRP A 14 -12.92 7.65 -8.68
N LEU A 15 -12.01 8.14 -9.52
CA LEU A 15 -10.94 9.07 -9.17
C LEU A 15 -11.48 10.43 -8.75
N GLU A 16 -12.44 10.97 -9.50
CA GLU A 16 -13.13 12.22 -9.21
C GLU A 16 -13.94 12.11 -7.91
N ALA A 17 -14.60 10.98 -7.64
CA ALA A 17 -15.27 10.72 -6.36
C ALA A 17 -14.27 10.62 -5.19
N ALA A 18 -13.14 9.93 -5.39
CA ALA A 18 -12.10 9.81 -4.36
C ALA A 18 -11.42 11.16 -4.03
N ILE A 19 -11.30 12.04 -5.03
CA ILE A 19 -10.84 13.43 -4.90
C ILE A 19 -11.91 14.28 -4.21
N ALA A 20 -13.19 14.17 -4.59
CA ALA A 20 -14.29 14.92 -4.00
C ALA A 20 -14.51 14.61 -2.51
N ASP A 21 -14.41 13.34 -2.10
CA ASP A 21 -14.49 12.92 -0.69
C ASP A 21 -13.32 13.44 0.18
N SER A 22 -12.22 13.90 -0.41
CA SER A 22 -11.05 14.43 0.31
C SER A 22 -11.30 15.77 1.01
N ASN A 23 -12.28 16.53 0.52
CA ASN A 23 -12.59 17.86 1.03
C ASN A 23 -13.56 17.84 2.22
N ALA A 24 -14.04 16.66 2.62
CA ALA A 24 -14.72 16.48 3.89
C ALA A 24 -13.69 16.41 5.02
N THR A 25 -13.23 17.58 5.49
CA THR A 25 -12.36 17.72 6.67
C THR A 25 -12.92 16.93 7.86
N LEU A 26 -12.11 16.05 8.45
CA LEU A 26 -12.28 15.69 9.86
C LEU A 26 -12.12 16.96 10.69
N PRO A 27 -12.98 17.23 11.69
CA PRO A 27 -12.88 18.43 12.49
C PRO A 27 -11.61 18.38 13.34
N LEU A 28 -10.58 19.12 12.90
CA LEU A 28 -9.44 19.49 13.73
C LEU A 28 -9.69 20.90 14.24
N THR A 29 -9.91 21.03 15.55
CA THR A 29 -9.94 22.33 16.23
C THR A 29 -8.53 22.93 16.22
N ALA A 30 -8.32 23.99 15.44
CA ALA A 30 -7.10 24.80 15.44
C ALA A 30 -7.36 26.15 16.10
N PRO A 31 -6.40 26.75 16.83
CA PRO A 31 -6.33 28.20 16.98
C PRO A 31 -5.46 28.83 15.88
N ALA A 32 -5.74 30.12 15.65
CA ALA A 32 -5.50 30.89 14.44
C ALA A 32 -4.02 31.20 14.04
N SER A 33 -3.93 31.71 12.82
CA SER A 33 -2.81 31.94 11.91
C SER A 33 -1.79 33.04 12.27
N SER A 34 -0.62 32.97 11.62
CA SER A 34 0.02 34.15 10.98
C SER A 34 0.96 33.73 9.83
N ASN A 35 0.95 34.53 8.75
CA ASN A 35 1.59 34.31 7.45
C ASN A 35 3.14 34.31 7.48
N PRO A 36 3.82 33.52 6.63
CA PRO A 36 5.25 33.71 6.34
C PRO A 36 5.46 34.22 4.90
N SER A 37 5.69 35.52 4.76
CA SER A 37 6.26 36.12 3.54
C SER A 37 7.45 36.98 3.93
N THR A 38 8.64 36.39 4.02
CA THR A 38 9.97 37.02 3.89
C THR A 38 11.01 36.03 4.39
N LEU A 39 11.82 35.46 3.48
CA LEU A 39 13.24 35.10 3.69
C LEU A 39 13.78 34.43 2.41
N ALA A 40 13.82 35.22 1.33
CA ALA A 40 14.74 35.00 0.23
C ALA A 40 15.72 36.17 0.28
N ASN A 41 16.98 35.89 0.59
CA ASN A 41 18.20 36.63 0.25
C ASN A 41 19.30 36.30 1.26
N MET A 42 20.27 35.48 0.84
CA MET A 42 21.70 35.79 1.01
C MET A 42 22.55 34.77 0.24
N VAL A 43 23.24 35.27 -0.78
CA VAL A 43 24.16 34.57 -1.67
C VAL A 43 25.60 34.94 -1.29
N ASN A 44 26.46 33.91 -1.31
CA ASN A 44 27.92 33.85 -1.51
C ASN A 44 28.91 34.65 -0.65
N THR A 45 30.00 33.96 -0.26
CA THR A 45 31.36 34.24 -0.78
C THR A 45 32.37 33.12 -0.46
N SER A 46 32.90 32.50 -1.54
CA SER A 46 34.29 32.07 -1.83
C SER A 46 35.19 31.39 -0.78
N SER A 47 35.79 30.24 -1.14
CA SER A 47 37.22 30.17 -1.48
C SER A 47 37.65 28.78 -2.00
N THR A 48 38.53 28.81 -2.99
CA THR A 48 39.16 27.70 -3.71
C THR A 48 40.48 27.28 -3.06
N SER A 49 40.85 25.99 -3.11
CA SER A 49 42.16 25.52 -3.59
C SER A 49 42.38 24.00 -3.43
N ASN A 50 43.17 23.48 -4.38
CA ASN A 50 43.99 22.26 -4.39
C ASN A 50 43.37 20.94 -4.88
N MET A 51 43.57 20.72 -6.19
CA MET A 51 43.67 19.41 -6.83
C MET A 51 45.13 18.90 -6.75
N SER A 52 45.33 17.65 -6.33
CA SER A 52 46.20 16.66 -7.01
C SER A 52 46.37 15.42 -6.13
N ASN A 53 45.70 14.31 -6.48
CA ASN A 53 46.13 12.90 -6.33
C ASN A 53 44.91 11.97 -6.31
N MET A 54 44.31 11.71 -7.49
CA MET A 54 43.31 10.66 -7.63
C MET A 54 43.51 10.01 -9.00
N SER A 55 44.16 8.85 -9.02
CA SER A 55 44.12 7.95 -10.18
C SER A 55 44.20 6.46 -9.80
N ASN A 56 44.01 6.12 -8.52
CA ASN A 56 43.93 4.74 -8.04
C ASN A 56 42.80 4.51 -7.01
N ALA A 57 41.98 5.53 -6.73
CA ALA A 57 40.85 5.47 -5.82
C ALA A 57 39.49 5.29 -6.54
N GLU A 58 39.42 5.59 -7.84
CA GLU A 58 38.17 5.57 -8.61
C GLU A 58 37.67 4.15 -8.87
N ALA A 59 38.56 3.18 -9.12
CA ALA A 59 38.16 1.79 -9.39
C ALA A 59 37.68 1.03 -8.15
N ALA A 60 38.13 1.41 -6.94
CA ALA A 60 37.65 0.84 -5.68
C ALA A 60 36.38 1.55 -5.19
N ALA A 61 36.25 2.85 -5.46
CA ALA A 61 35.04 3.62 -5.16
C ALA A 61 33.85 3.18 -6.04
N GLU A 62 34.07 2.78 -7.30
CA GLU A 62 32.99 2.29 -8.18
C GLU A 62 32.38 0.96 -7.67
N SER A 63 33.17 0.02 -7.14
CA SER A 63 32.65 -1.22 -6.55
C SER A 63 31.95 -1.00 -5.20
N ASP A 64 32.41 -0.02 -4.42
CA ASP A 64 31.82 0.34 -3.12
C ASP A 64 30.52 1.14 -3.29
N VAL A 65 30.40 1.96 -4.33
CA VAL A 65 29.16 2.69 -4.67
C VAL A 65 28.10 1.73 -5.21
N GLU A 66 28.48 0.76 -6.05
CA GLU A 66 27.53 -0.20 -6.64
C GLU A 66 27.01 -1.24 -5.62
N SER A 67 27.79 -1.53 -4.57
CA SER A 67 27.34 -2.34 -3.42
C SER A 67 26.47 -1.54 -2.44
N GLN A 68 26.83 -0.28 -2.16
CA GLN A 68 26.01 0.60 -1.29
C GLN A 68 24.65 0.97 -1.92
N ILE A 69 24.56 1.15 -3.24
CA ILE A 69 23.29 1.43 -3.94
C ILE A 69 22.35 0.20 -3.90
N ASN A 70 22.87 -1.02 -3.81
CA ASN A 70 22.05 -2.22 -3.73
C ASN A 70 21.52 -2.53 -2.32
N GLU A 71 22.21 -2.11 -1.25
CA GLU A 71 21.79 -2.37 0.14
C GLU A 71 20.70 -1.43 0.66
N VAL A 72 20.60 -0.19 0.15
CA VAL A 72 19.61 0.79 0.65
C VAL A 72 18.16 0.46 0.24
N ASP A 73 17.96 -0.45 -0.72
CA ASP A 73 16.68 -0.58 -1.46
C ASP A 73 15.95 -1.93 -1.28
N GLN A 74 16.53 -2.86 -0.53
CA GLN A 74 15.83 -4.08 -0.11
C GLN A 74 15.03 -3.80 1.17
N ARG A 75 13.74 -4.14 1.15
CA ARG A 75 12.89 -4.00 2.34
C ARG A 75 13.43 -4.91 3.43
N LYS A 76 13.74 -4.36 4.60
CA LYS A 76 14.23 -5.11 5.74
C LYS A 76 13.11 -5.98 6.32
N LEU A 77 13.23 -7.29 6.22
CA LEU A 77 12.16 -8.22 6.61
C LEU A 77 12.33 -8.72 8.04
N ALA A 78 13.56 -8.84 8.54
CA ALA A 78 13.86 -9.30 9.88
C ALA A 78 14.77 -8.28 10.58
N THR A 79 14.23 -7.57 11.58
CA THR A 79 14.96 -6.49 12.26
C THR A 79 14.81 -6.59 13.77
N VAL A 80 15.84 -6.18 14.51
CA VAL A 80 15.77 -6.10 15.96
C VAL A 80 15.08 -4.80 16.36
N ARG A 81 14.01 -4.91 17.16
CA ARG A 81 13.16 -3.80 17.55
C ARG A 81 12.93 -3.81 19.06
N ARG A 82 12.63 -2.63 19.61
CA ARG A 82 12.32 -2.45 21.03
C ARG A 82 10.82 -2.37 21.25
N VAL A 83 10.31 -3.12 22.23
CA VAL A 83 8.90 -3.09 22.62
C VAL A 83 8.60 -1.85 23.46
N THR A 84 7.75 -0.97 22.94
CA THR A 84 7.42 0.31 23.61
C THR A 84 6.19 0.19 24.51
N ALA A 85 5.27 -0.72 24.20
CA ALA A 85 4.09 -1.02 25.02
C ALA A 85 3.66 -2.48 24.86
N VAL A 86 3.01 -3.03 25.89
CA VAL A 86 2.36 -4.35 25.87
C VAL A 86 0.99 -4.24 26.51
N ASN A 87 -0.04 -4.75 25.85
CA ASN A 87 -1.41 -4.79 26.35
C ASN A 87 -1.98 -6.21 26.26
N VAL A 88 -2.85 -6.58 27.20
CA VAL A 88 -3.50 -7.89 27.21
C VAL A 88 -4.62 -7.89 26.16
N VAL A 89 -4.60 -8.87 25.25
CA VAL A 89 -5.69 -9.07 24.26
C VAL A 89 -6.72 -10.04 24.82
N ASN A 90 -6.28 -11.23 25.22
CA ASN A 90 -7.11 -12.28 25.79
C ASN A 90 -6.33 -13.12 26.83
N LYS A 91 -6.87 -14.27 27.28
CA LYS A 91 -6.22 -15.11 28.31
C LYS A 91 -4.83 -15.61 27.91
N SER A 92 -4.59 -15.82 26.62
CA SER A 92 -3.38 -16.45 26.08
C SER A 92 -2.54 -15.54 25.18
N HIS A 93 -3.04 -14.37 24.80
CA HIS A 93 -2.39 -13.47 23.86
C HIS A 93 -2.30 -12.04 24.39
N HIS A 94 -1.16 -11.41 24.12
CA HIS A 94 -0.90 -10.00 24.33
C HIS A 94 -0.63 -9.32 22.97
N VAL A 95 -0.69 -8.00 22.93
CA VAL A 95 -0.27 -7.19 21.78
C VAL A 95 0.88 -6.29 22.21
N ALA A 96 1.96 -6.30 21.44
CA ALA A 96 3.08 -5.40 21.58
C ALA A 96 2.97 -4.24 20.59
N THR A 97 3.41 -3.06 21.01
CA THR A 97 3.70 -1.94 20.12
C THR A 97 5.22 -1.88 19.90
N ILE A 98 5.64 -1.89 18.64
CA ILE A 98 7.03 -1.71 18.20
C ILE A 98 7.04 -0.68 17.08
N ASP A 99 7.74 0.43 17.25
CA ASP A 99 7.61 1.61 16.37
C ASP A 99 6.14 1.99 16.14
N GLY A 100 5.66 2.03 14.88
CA GLY A 100 4.26 2.21 14.53
C GLY A 100 3.45 0.91 14.34
N TRP A 101 4.03 -0.25 14.63
CA TRP A 101 3.41 -1.57 14.44
C TRP A 101 2.72 -2.08 15.70
N LYS A 102 1.63 -2.82 15.51
CA LYS A 102 0.99 -3.65 16.55
C LYS A 102 1.15 -5.11 16.18
N VAL A 103 1.67 -5.93 17.10
CA VAL A 103 1.92 -7.35 16.86
C VAL A 103 1.38 -8.18 18.02
N VAL A 104 0.45 -9.09 17.72
CA VAL A 104 -0.11 -10.03 18.70
C VAL A 104 0.82 -11.22 18.85
N PHE A 105 1.08 -11.61 20.09
CA PHE A 105 1.95 -12.73 20.43
C PHE A 105 1.39 -13.55 21.60
N LYS A 106 1.81 -14.81 21.72
CA LYS A 106 1.41 -15.68 22.83
C LYS A 106 2.06 -15.20 24.13
N LYS A 107 1.29 -15.14 25.21
CA LYS A 107 1.77 -14.79 26.57
C LYS A 107 2.95 -15.66 27.03
N THR A 108 3.03 -16.90 26.56
CA THR A 108 4.12 -17.84 26.87
C THR A 108 5.49 -17.36 26.43
N LYS A 109 5.58 -16.43 25.46
CA LYS A 109 6.84 -15.84 24.99
C LYS A 109 7.46 -14.85 25.99
N LYS A 110 6.74 -14.47 27.06
CA LYS A 110 7.23 -13.59 28.14
C LYS A 110 7.85 -12.27 27.67
N ILE A 111 7.34 -11.71 26.57
CA ILE A 111 7.77 -10.41 26.05
C ILE A 111 7.10 -9.30 26.88
N GLU A 112 7.91 -8.38 27.39
CA GLU A 112 7.48 -7.24 28.22
C GLU A 112 7.93 -5.89 27.60
N ARG A 113 7.39 -4.77 28.11
CA ARG A 113 7.84 -3.43 27.70
C ARG A 113 9.34 -3.28 27.96
N GLY A 114 10.07 -2.77 26.97
CA GLY A 114 11.52 -2.59 27.01
C GLY A 114 12.29 -3.78 26.44
N SER A 115 11.65 -4.93 26.21
CA SER A 115 12.31 -6.10 25.61
C SER A 115 12.80 -5.80 24.19
N TRP A 116 13.96 -6.34 23.86
CA TRP A 116 14.44 -6.47 22.48
C TRP A 116 13.85 -7.73 21.86
N VAL A 117 13.29 -7.59 20.66
CA VAL A 117 12.65 -8.68 19.93
C VAL A 117 13.16 -8.70 18.51
N LEU A 118 13.19 -9.89 17.92
CA LEU A 118 13.33 -10.02 16.49
C LEU A 118 11.94 -9.88 15.84
N PHE A 119 11.78 -8.84 15.04
CA PHE A 119 10.55 -8.53 14.34
C PHE A 119 10.64 -8.95 12.87
N PHE A 120 9.69 -9.79 12.46
CA PHE A 120 9.48 -10.17 11.09
C PHE A 120 8.32 -9.35 10.50
N GLU A 121 8.61 -8.53 9.49
CA GLU A 121 7.60 -7.74 8.82
C GLU A 121 6.59 -8.61 8.05
N ALA A 122 5.37 -8.08 7.89
CA ALA A 122 4.38 -8.70 7.01
C ALA A 122 4.96 -8.86 5.58
N ASP A 123 4.63 -10.00 4.98
CA ASP A 123 5.17 -10.54 3.71
C ASP A 123 6.58 -11.15 3.81
N ALA A 124 7.11 -11.39 5.01
CA ALA A 124 8.28 -12.26 5.17
C ALA A 124 7.91 -13.74 4.96
N PHE A 125 8.73 -14.46 4.20
CA PHE A 125 8.72 -15.91 4.05
C PHE A 125 9.86 -16.49 4.88
N LEU A 126 9.51 -17.31 5.86
CA LEU A 126 10.45 -17.93 6.79
C LEU A 126 10.69 -19.39 6.37
N PRO A 127 11.91 -19.79 6.00
CA PRO A 127 12.18 -21.12 5.45
C PRO A 127 12.01 -22.23 6.50
N ALA A 128 11.34 -23.33 6.14
CA ALA A 128 11.10 -24.44 7.07
C ALA A 128 12.40 -25.18 7.43
N ARG A 129 13.23 -25.53 6.45
CA ARG A 129 14.41 -26.40 6.64
C ARG A 129 15.62 -25.65 7.22
N THR A 130 15.44 -25.02 8.39
CA THR A 130 16.50 -24.29 9.12
C THR A 130 16.52 -24.69 10.59
N GLN A 131 17.57 -24.28 11.32
CA GLN A 131 17.64 -24.48 12.77
C GLN A 131 16.54 -23.75 13.56
N PHE A 132 15.78 -22.86 12.91
CA PHE A 132 14.70 -22.07 13.51
C PHE A 132 13.30 -22.60 13.16
N GLU A 133 13.17 -23.78 12.54
CA GLU A 133 11.90 -24.34 12.06
C GLU A 133 10.80 -24.33 13.12
N ASP A 134 11.11 -24.81 14.33
CA ASP A 134 10.16 -24.85 15.44
C ASP A 134 9.59 -23.47 15.77
N LEU A 135 10.43 -22.44 15.74
CA LEU A 135 10.02 -21.05 15.97
C LEU A 135 9.22 -20.49 14.80
N PHE A 136 9.67 -20.74 13.56
CA PHE A 136 9.03 -20.22 12.34
C PHE A 136 7.66 -20.86 12.09
N SER A 137 7.47 -22.12 12.50
CA SER A 137 6.19 -22.82 12.42
C SER A 137 5.07 -22.17 13.24
N GLU A 138 5.42 -21.33 14.23
CA GLU A 138 4.43 -20.60 15.03
C GLU A 138 3.74 -19.46 14.27
N VAL A 139 4.29 -19.04 13.12
CA VAL A 139 3.78 -17.91 12.33
C VAL A 139 2.47 -18.25 11.63
N GLY A 140 2.30 -19.48 11.17
CA GLY A 140 1.13 -19.85 10.38
C GLY A 140 1.28 -21.21 9.70
N PRO A 141 0.37 -21.55 8.78
CA PRO A 141 0.46 -22.79 8.02
C PRO A 141 1.68 -22.78 7.10
N MET A 142 2.24 -23.97 6.87
CA MET A 142 3.31 -24.16 5.89
C MET A 142 2.75 -23.90 4.48
N ILE A 143 3.55 -23.21 3.67
CA ILE A 143 3.27 -22.92 2.26
C ILE A 143 4.50 -23.26 1.41
N THR A 144 4.28 -23.40 0.10
CA THR A 144 5.36 -23.50 -0.88
C THR A 144 5.50 -22.17 -1.63
N PHE A 145 6.72 -21.64 -1.69
CA PHE A 145 7.06 -20.43 -2.42
C PHE A 145 8.39 -20.64 -3.16
N LYS A 146 8.42 -20.42 -4.48
CA LYS A 146 9.63 -20.63 -5.31
C LYS A 146 10.30 -22.00 -5.11
N ASN A 147 9.48 -23.06 -5.05
CA ASN A 147 9.91 -24.45 -4.80
C ASN A 147 10.56 -24.70 -3.43
N GLU A 148 10.34 -23.81 -2.47
CA GLU A 148 10.79 -23.94 -1.09
C GLU A 148 9.60 -23.98 -0.14
N GLU A 149 9.67 -24.83 0.89
CA GLU A 149 8.67 -24.92 1.96
C GLU A 149 9.01 -23.95 3.09
N GLY A 150 8.01 -23.27 3.63
CA GLY A 150 8.19 -22.31 4.71
C GLY A 150 6.89 -21.69 5.18
N TYR A 151 7.00 -20.60 5.93
CA TYR A 151 5.88 -19.96 6.62
C TYR A 151 5.79 -18.49 6.23
N ARG A 152 4.60 -18.05 5.81
CA ARG A 152 4.37 -16.64 5.48
C ARG A 152 3.91 -15.86 6.70
N VAL A 153 4.60 -14.77 7.00
CA VAL A 153 4.15 -13.76 7.96
C VAL A 153 3.04 -12.92 7.32
N GLY A 154 1.79 -13.21 7.69
CA GLY A 154 0.59 -12.51 7.21
C GLY A 154 0.08 -11.43 8.16
N THR A 155 -0.99 -10.76 7.74
CA THR A 155 -1.76 -9.86 8.61
C THR A 155 -2.90 -10.64 9.26
N SER A 156 -3.13 -10.45 10.56
CA SER A 156 -4.24 -11.12 11.27
C SER A 156 -5.12 -10.14 12.04
N THR A 157 -6.41 -10.45 12.11
CA THR A 157 -7.38 -9.68 12.90
C THR A 157 -7.65 -10.37 14.23
N TRP A 158 -7.62 -9.59 15.30
CA TRP A 158 -7.88 -10.00 16.67
C TRP A 158 -8.93 -9.10 17.31
N THR A 159 -9.51 -9.56 18.41
CA THR A 159 -10.46 -8.79 19.21
C THR A 159 -10.02 -8.84 20.67
N ASP A 160 -9.91 -7.67 21.31
CA ASP A 160 -9.60 -7.59 22.74
C ASP A 160 -10.83 -7.84 23.62
N TRP A 161 -10.62 -7.87 24.95
CA TRP A 161 -11.72 -7.99 25.92
C TRP A 161 -12.77 -6.87 25.83
N GLY A 162 -12.38 -5.70 25.33
CA GLY A 162 -13.27 -4.55 25.09
C GLY A 162 -14.04 -4.64 23.78
N LYS A 163 -13.90 -5.74 23.01
CA LYS A 163 -14.45 -5.92 21.66
C LYS A 163 -13.88 -4.96 20.62
N ASN A 164 -12.72 -4.35 20.89
CA ASN A 164 -12.02 -3.54 19.91
C ASN A 164 -11.27 -4.44 18.93
N LYS A 165 -11.38 -4.12 17.65
CA LYS A 165 -10.61 -4.78 16.59
C LYS A 165 -9.13 -4.38 16.72
N ILE A 166 -8.25 -5.36 16.72
CA ILE A 166 -6.79 -5.20 16.66
C ILE A 166 -6.33 -5.84 15.37
N ILE A 167 -5.56 -5.10 14.56
CA ILE A 167 -4.86 -5.68 13.42
C ILE A 167 -3.41 -5.94 13.85
N SER A 168 -2.98 -7.19 13.73
CA SER A 168 -1.64 -7.65 14.02
C SER A 168 -0.87 -7.77 12.70
N HIS A 169 0.20 -6.99 12.57
CA HIS A 169 1.02 -6.93 11.35
C HIS A 169 2.42 -7.44 11.66
N GLY A 170 2.79 -8.57 11.06
CA GLY A 170 4.10 -9.18 11.31
C GLY A 170 4.07 -10.21 12.44
N HIS A 171 5.26 -10.65 12.83
CA HIS A 171 5.48 -11.59 13.93
C HIS A 171 6.68 -11.17 14.77
N ILE A 172 6.65 -11.41 16.09
CA ILE A 172 7.77 -11.13 16.98
C ILE A 172 8.16 -12.37 17.77
N LEU A 173 9.46 -12.55 17.93
CA LEU A 173 10.05 -13.57 18.80
C LEU A 173 11.07 -12.92 19.75
N PRO A 174 11.23 -13.44 20.98
CA PRO A 174 12.30 -13.03 21.88
C PRO A 174 13.67 -13.08 21.20
N LEU A 175 14.50 -12.05 21.38
CA LEU A 175 15.84 -12.02 20.77
C LEU A 175 16.72 -13.18 21.27
N SER A 176 16.54 -13.60 22.53
CA SER A 176 17.23 -14.75 23.12
C SER A 176 16.99 -16.09 22.42
N ASP A 177 15.92 -16.19 21.62
CA ASP A 177 15.66 -17.38 20.79
C ASP A 177 16.62 -17.45 19.57
N PHE A 178 17.42 -16.40 19.35
CA PHE A 178 18.41 -16.28 18.26
C PHE A 178 19.80 -15.92 18.82
N PRO A 179 20.52 -16.85 19.47
CA PRO A 179 21.75 -16.55 20.20
C PRO A 179 22.85 -15.87 19.37
N GLU A 180 22.97 -16.23 18.08
CA GLU A 180 23.95 -15.62 17.19
C GLU A 180 23.66 -14.14 16.92
N ILE A 181 22.39 -13.80 16.70
CA ILE A 181 21.94 -12.42 16.50
C ILE A 181 22.02 -11.66 17.83
N ASP A 182 21.58 -12.27 18.93
CA ASP A 182 21.62 -11.67 20.27
C ASP A 182 23.05 -11.28 20.65
N ASN A 183 24.03 -12.17 20.42
CA ASN A 183 25.45 -11.87 20.65
C ASN A 183 25.98 -10.72 19.78
N LYS A 184 25.55 -10.63 18.51
CA LYS A 184 25.93 -9.50 17.64
C LYS A 184 25.34 -8.19 18.15
N VAL A 185 24.06 -8.18 18.51
CA VAL A 185 23.36 -7.02 19.06
C VAL A 185 24.01 -6.58 20.37
N PHE A 186 24.32 -7.52 21.26
CA PHE A 186 25.03 -7.24 22.51
C PHE A 186 26.40 -6.61 22.25
N GLY A 187 27.19 -7.16 21.33
CA GLY A 187 28.48 -6.58 20.94
C GLY A 187 28.35 -5.16 20.40
N LEU A 188 27.36 -4.90 19.54
CA LEU A 188 27.06 -3.55 19.05
C LEU A 188 26.65 -2.62 20.18
N HIS A 189 25.84 -3.08 21.12
CA HIS A 189 25.43 -2.29 22.28
C HIS A 189 26.61 -1.95 23.19
N CYS A 190 27.54 -2.89 23.43
CA CYS A 190 28.74 -2.63 24.23
C CYS A 190 29.70 -1.64 23.55
N ASN A 191 29.77 -1.65 22.22
CA ASN A 191 30.61 -0.72 21.45
C ASN A 191 29.99 0.69 21.34
N HIS A 192 28.73 0.85 21.72
CA HIS A 192 27.98 2.09 21.73
C HIS A 192 27.33 2.30 23.11
N ASP A 193 28.13 2.14 24.17
CA ASP A 193 27.68 2.30 25.56
C ASP A 193 27.32 3.76 25.90
N ASP A 194 27.71 4.71 25.04
CA ASP A 194 27.35 6.12 25.08
C ASP A 194 25.92 6.40 24.58
N PHE A 195 25.32 5.49 23.81
CA PHE A 195 23.98 5.67 23.28
C PHE A 195 22.93 5.48 24.37
N THR A 196 21.94 6.37 24.39
CA THR A 196 20.67 6.07 25.06
C THR A 196 20.00 4.89 24.37
N GLU A 197 19.12 4.19 25.08
CA GLU A 197 18.35 3.08 24.51
C GLU A 197 17.51 3.48 23.27
N GLU A 198 17.07 4.75 23.18
CA GLU A 198 16.38 5.25 21.99
C GLU A 198 17.34 5.46 20.82
N GLU A 199 18.54 5.98 21.07
CA GLU A 199 19.59 6.13 20.05
C GLU A 199 20.06 4.76 19.56
N PHE A 200 20.31 3.82 20.46
CA PHE A 200 20.63 2.44 20.10
C PHE A 200 19.47 1.79 19.33
N GLY A 201 18.22 2.01 19.73
CA GLY A 201 17.05 1.57 18.98
C GLY A 201 16.98 2.13 17.56
N ASN A 202 17.36 3.40 17.37
CA ASN A 202 17.44 4.04 16.05
C ASN A 202 18.64 3.56 15.21
N PHE A 203 19.71 3.13 15.87
CA PHE A 203 20.88 2.55 15.24
C PHE A 203 20.63 1.10 14.81
N ILE A 204 20.22 0.22 15.73
CA ILE A 204 20.11 -1.23 15.49
C ILE A 204 19.04 -1.58 14.45
N ARG A 205 17.97 -0.78 14.34
CA ARG A 205 16.94 -0.94 13.31
C ARG A 205 17.45 -0.76 11.87
N GLN A 206 18.68 -0.27 11.70
CA GLN A 206 19.32 -0.13 10.40
C GLN A 206 19.92 -1.45 9.92
N PHE A 207 20.10 -2.42 10.82
CA PHE A 207 20.61 -3.74 10.49
C PHE A 207 19.46 -4.68 10.12
N ASP A 208 19.61 -5.35 8.99
CA ASP A 208 18.70 -6.38 8.51
C ASP A 208 19.32 -7.76 8.72
N PHE A 209 18.58 -8.65 9.36
CA PHE A 209 19.01 -10.02 9.64
C PHE A 209 18.34 -11.03 8.69
N SER A 210 17.67 -10.55 7.64
CA SER A 210 16.92 -11.41 6.71
C SER A 210 17.80 -12.48 6.07
N ASP A 211 18.97 -12.09 5.55
CA ASP A 211 19.89 -13.01 4.88
C ASP A 211 20.46 -14.05 5.85
N GLU A 212 20.81 -13.65 7.08
CA GLU A 212 21.32 -14.54 8.13
C GLU A 212 20.29 -15.63 8.52
N LEU A 213 19.00 -15.32 8.37
CA LEU A 213 17.88 -16.20 8.70
C LEU A 213 17.29 -16.91 7.48
N GLY A 214 17.80 -16.65 6.28
CA GLY A 214 17.26 -17.15 5.02
C GLY A 214 15.86 -16.60 4.69
N VAL A 215 15.45 -15.50 5.32
CA VAL A 215 14.14 -14.87 5.14
C VAL A 215 14.06 -14.20 3.79
N LYS A 216 12.97 -14.45 3.07
CA LYS A 216 12.73 -13.91 1.73
C LYS A 216 11.46 -13.09 1.71
N LYS A 217 11.36 -12.14 0.78
CA LYS A 217 10.09 -11.44 0.55
C LYS A 217 9.13 -12.37 -0.19
N TRP A 218 8.01 -12.66 0.43
CA TRP A 218 6.89 -13.34 -0.21
C TRP A 218 6.14 -12.37 -1.12
N GLU A 219 5.77 -12.83 -2.32
CA GLU A 219 4.98 -12.04 -3.27
C GLU A 219 3.81 -12.90 -3.78
N ALA A 220 2.59 -12.37 -3.62
CA ALA A 220 1.34 -13.04 -3.99
C ALA A 220 1.27 -13.40 -5.48
N PHE A 221 1.71 -12.45 -6.29
CA PHE A 221 1.89 -12.59 -7.72
C PHE A 221 3.36 -12.28 -7.93
N PRO A 222 4.26 -13.29 -7.88
CA PRO A 222 5.60 -13.04 -8.37
C PRO A 222 5.44 -12.43 -9.76
N GLU A 223 6.03 -11.26 -10.00
CA GLU A 223 6.20 -10.78 -11.38
C GLU A 223 6.76 -11.96 -12.13
N ALA A 224 5.95 -12.49 -13.03
CA ALA A 224 6.10 -13.84 -13.53
C ALA A 224 7.58 -14.06 -13.89
N ALA A 225 8.26 -14.95 -13.15
CA ALA A 225 9.52 -15.50 -13.65
C ALA A 225 9.26 -16.30 -14.95
N GLU A 226 7.99 -16.60 -15.20
CA GLU A 226 7.47 -17.27 -16.37
C GLU A 226 6.17 -16.59 -16.75
N ASP A 227 6.18 -15.86 -17.86
CA ASP A 227 4.93 -15.65 -18.56
C ASP A 227 4.39 -16.99 -19.04
N ALA A 228 3.08 -17.07 -19.30
CA ALA A 228 2.41 -18.29 -19.76
C ALA A 228 2.95 -18.85 -21.11
N ASN A 229 4.05 -18.29 -21.63
CA ASN A 229 4.70 -18.62 -22.90
C ASN A 229 6.18 -19.04 -22.74
N GLY A 230 6.74 -19.13 -21.52
CA GLY A 230 8.06 -19.72 -21.30
C GLY A 230 9.25 -18.92 -21.85
N VAL A 231 9.12 -17.61 -22.05
CA VAL A 231 10.28 -16.76 -22.35
C VAL A 231 10.95 -16.38 -21.03
N LEU A 232 11.98 -17.15 -20.68
CA LEU A 232 12.70 -17.09 -19.42
C LEU A 232 13.10 -15.67 -19.00
N ALA A 233 12.89 -15.35 -17.72
CA ALA A 233 13.53 -14.22 -17.01
C ALA A 233 15.07 -14.16 -17.17
N ALA A 234 15.70 -15.21 -17.72
CA ALA A 234 17.13 -15.28 -18.02
C ALA A 234 17.59 -14.41 -19.20
N VAL A 235 16.68 -13.87 -20.04
CA VAL A 235 17.07 -13.16 -21.28
C VAL A 235 17.12 -11.63 -21.12
N HIS A 236 16.36 -11.06 -20.17
CA HIS A 236 16.34 -9.62 -19.92
C HIS A 236 17.32 -9.23 -18.79
N PRO A 237 18.16 -8.19 -18.96
CA PRO A 237 19.03 -7.72 -17.90
C PRO A 237 18.23 -7.01 -16.81
N LYS A 238 18.88 -6.76 -15.66
CA LYS A 238 18.31 -5.90 -14.60
C LYS A 238 18.12 -4.47 -15.11
N PRO A 239 17.20 -3.68 -14.52
CA PRO A 239 17.08 -2.26 -14.80
C PRO A 239 18.44 -1.57 -14.62
N PRO A 240 18.76 -0.53 -15.41
CA PRO A 240 20.04 0.16 -15.29
C PRO A 240 20.30 0.62 -13.86
N ALA A 241 21.45 0.25 -13.29
CA ALA A 241 21.77 0.45 -11.87
C ALA A 241 21.82 1.94 -11.46
N PHE A 242 22.03 2.83 -12.43
CA PHE A 242 22.01 4.28 -12.22
C PHE A 242 20.60 4.87 -12.14
N ILE A 243 19.54 4.08 -12.35
CA ILE A 243 18.15 4.51 -12.14
C ILE A 243 17.70 4.01 -10.77
N LEU A 244 17.39 4.95 -9.88
CA LEU A 244 16.90 4.67 -8.53
C LEU A 244 15.60 3.84 -8.57
N LYS A 245 15.47 2.78 -7.76
CA LYS A 245 14.21 2.02 -7.73
C LYS A 245 13.11 2.77 -6.99
N THR A 246 11.92 2.20 -7.03
CA THR A 246 10.69 2.84 -6.55
C THR A 246 10.22 2.27 -5.21
N ALA A 247 11.08 1.56 -4.49
CA ALA A 247 10.69 1.05 -3.18
C ALA A 247 10.43 2.22 -2.22
N MET A 248 9.48 2.01 -1.32
CA MET A 248 9.04 3.02 -0.38
C MET A 248 8.81 2.37 0.98
N GLU A 249 9.26 3.07 2.01
CA GLU A 249 9.11 2.66 3.40
C GLU A 249 7.64 2.76 3.85
N ARG A 250 7.20 1.83 4.70
CA ARG A 250 5.87 1.91 5.33
C ARG A 250 5.90 2.92 6.47
N VAL A 251 4.82 3.68 6.64
CA VAL A 251 4.75 4.73 7.67
C VAL A 251 5.07 4.22 9.07
N GLN A 252 4.73 2.97 9.41
CA GLN A 252 5.00 2.34 10.69
C GLN A 252 6.51 2.29 11.03
N ASN A 253 7.37 2.25 10.01
CA ASN A 253 8.82 2.35 10.14
C ASN A 253 9.32 3.81 10.17
N CYS A 254 8.44 4.79 10.29
CA CYS A 254 8.80 6.20 10.42
C CYS A 254 8.45 6.74 11.83
N PRO A 255 8.98 6.19 12.94
CA PRO A 255 8.60 6.57 14.31
C PRO A 255 8.87 8.06 14.61
N ASN A 256 9.85 8.64 13.93
CA ASN A 256 10.26 10.03 14.11
C ASN A 256 9.31 11.06 13.47
N LEU A 257 8.36 10.61 12.64
CA LEU A 257 7.55 11.47 11.76
C LEU A 257 6.74 12.52 12.55
N PHE A 258 6.27 12.17 13.75
CA PHE A 258 5.47 13.06 14.59
C PHE A 258 6.22 13.58 15.83
N THR A 259 7.42 13.05 16.12
CA THR A 259 8.19 13.41 17.31
C THR A 259 9.23 14.49 17.01
N LYS A 260 9.94 14.41 15.88
CA LYS A 260 11.01 15.37 15.56
C LYS A 260 10.43 16.67 14.99
N PRO A 261 10.78 17.86 15.55
CA PRO A 261 10.21 19.14 15.13
C PRO A 261 10.36 19.46 13.63
N LYS A 262 11.44 18.99 12.99
CA LYS A 262 11.70 19.25 11.56
C LYS A 262 10.56 18.79 10.64
N TYR A 263 9.85 17.71 10.97
CA TYR A 263 8.76 17.19 10.15
C TYR A 263 7.49 18.01 10.21
N ARG A 264 7.35 18.91 11.20
CA ARG A 264 6.13 19.73 11.36
C ARG A 264 5.96 20.76 10.25
N LYS A 265 7.06 21.17 9.61
CA LYS A 265 7.08 22.19 8.56
C LYS A 265 7.17 21.61 7.15
N PHE A 266 7.53 20.34 7.02
CA PHE A 266 7.71 19.74 5.70
C PHE A 266 6.38 19.57 5.00
N ILE A 267 6.37 19.88 3.70
CA ILE A 267 5.23 19.69 2.84
C ILE A 267 5.34 18.34 2.16
N PHE A 268 4.23 17.61 2.13
CA PHE A 268 4.14 16.32 1.45
C PHE A 268 3.04 16.38 0.40
N GLN A 269 3.35 15.92 -0.82
CA GLN A 269 2.32 15.53 -1.78
C GLN A 269 1.67 14.25 -1.28
N GLU A 270 0.35 14.26 -1.09
CA GLU A 270 -0.47 13.09 -0.83
C GLU A 270 -1.07 12.59 -2.15
N SER A 271 -0.89 11.32 -2.48
CA SER A 271 -1.52 10.68 -3.65
C SER A 271 -2.11 9.31 -3.32
N LEU A 272 -3.10 8.87 -4.09
CA LEU A 272 -3.59 7.49 -4.01
C LEU A 272 -2.47 6.52 -4.39
N LYS A 273 -2.31 5.46 -3.60
CA LYS A 273 -1.47 4.32 -3.96
C LYS A 273 -2.29 3.39 -4.86
N MET A 274 -1.92 3.33 -6.13
CA MET A 274 -2.56 2.43 -7.09
C MET A 274 -2.03 0.99 -6.95
N ASP A 275 -2.93 0.03 -7.14
CA ASP A 275 -2.69 -1.41 -7.05
C ASP A 275 -2.39 -1.96 -8.45
N GLY A 276 -1.16 -1.74 -8.91
CA GLY A 276 -0.69 -2.14 -10.22
C GLY A 276 0.64 -2.87 -10.17
N THR A 277 1.42 -2.69 -11.23
CA THR A 277 2.82 -3.12 -11.28
C THR A 277 3.71 -1.93 -11.60
N ASN A 278 4.90 -1.92 -11.01
CA ASN A 278 5.84 -0.83 -11.25
C ASN A 278 6.38 -0.90 -12.69
N MET A 279 6.51 0.27 -13.29
CA MET A 279 7.08 0.44 -14.61
C MET A 279 7.99 1.68 -14.61
N THR A 280 9.16 1.57 -15.24
CA THR A 280 10.06 2.71 -15.42
C THR A 280 10.35 2.89 -16.90
N ILE A 281 10.23 4.11 -17.41
CA ILE A 281 10.49 4.45 -18.81
C ILE A 281 11.58 5.49 -18.83
N TYR A 282 12.70 5.19 -19.47
CA TYR A 282 13.85 6.09 -19.48
C TYR A 282 14.19 6.58 -20.87
N PHE A 283 14.80 7.75 -20.92
CA PHE A 283 15.55 8.23 -22.06
C PHE A 283 16.92 8.68 -21.61
N VAL A 284 17.95 8.21 -22.28
CA VAL A 284 19.34 8.60 -22.05
C VAL A 284 19.88 9.14 -23.35
N THR A 285 20.35 10.38 -23.33
CA THR A 285 20.90 11.07 -24.49
C THR A 285 22.22 10.43 -24.91
N ARG A 286 22.59 10.61 -26.17
CA ARG A 286 23.78 9.97 -26.75
C ARG A 286 25.09 10.48 -26.16
N ASP A 287 25.10 11.71 -25.67
CA ASP A 287 26.21 12.37 -25.00
C ASP A 287 26.28 12.10 -23.50
N SER A 288 25.26 11.44 -22.93
CA SER A 288 25.26 11.03 -21.53
C SER A 288 26.40 10.07 -21.21
N ALA A 289 27.03 10.26 -20.04
CA ALA A 289 28.00 9.31 -19.49
C ALA A 289 27.39 7.91 -19.25
N HIS A 290 26.06 7.85 -19.08
CA HIS A 290 25.32 6.61 -18.85
C HIS A 290 24.98 5.85 -20.14
N PHE A 291 25.07 6.48 -21.31
CA PHE A 291 24.67 5.86 -22.57
C PHE A 291 25.46 4.58 -22.88
N SER A 292 26.76 4.59 -22.59
CA SER A 292 27.65 3.43 -22.77
C SER A 292 27.37 2.26 -21.81
N LYS A 293 26.67 2.53 -20.69
CA LYS A 293 26.28 1.55 -19.68
C LYS A 293 24.97 0.83 -20.02
N LEU A 294 24.27 1.27 -21.06
CA LEU A 294 23.02 0.65 -21.50
C LEU A 294 23.28 -0.67 -22.21
N PRO A 295 22.38 -1.67 -22.07
CA PRO A 295 22.49 -2.91 -22.80
C PRO A 295 22.55 -2.66 -24.33
N PRO A 296 23.42 -3.39 -25.06
CA PRO A 296 23.50 -3.24 -26.51
C PRO A 296 22.18 -3.70 -27.17
N LEU A 297 21.75 -2.95 -28.18
CA LEU A 297 20.65 -3.36 -29.06
C LEU A 297 21.24 -3.91 -30.37
N PRO A 298 20.54 -4.86 -31.01
CA PRO A 298 21.00 -5.42 -32.28
C PRO A 298 21.15 -4.35 -33.35
N THR A 299 22.18 -4.52 -34.19
CA THR A 299 22.46 -3.64 -35.34
C THR A 299 22.04 -4.35 -36.62
N GLY A 300 21.15 -3.72 -37.39
CA GLY A 300 20.62 -4.28 -38.65
C GLY A 300 19.47 -5.29 -38.48
N ASN A 301 19.07 -5.90 -39.60
CA ASN A 301 18.05 -6.94 -39.63
C ASN A 301 18.69 -8.28 -39.23
N SER A 302 18.15 -8.94 -38.22
CA SER A 302 18.48 -10.33 -37.93
C SER A 302 17.67 -11.26 -38.86
N PRO A 303 18.22 -12.40 -39.30
CA PRO A 303 17.41 -13.44 -39.94
C PRO A 303 16.31 -13.99 -39.01
N ASP A 304 16.48 -13.85 -37.69
CA ASP A 304 15.57 -14.40 -36.68
C ASP A 304 14.45 -13.44 -36.27
N TYR A 305 14.53 -12.15 -36.61
CA TYR A 305 13.47 -11.16 -36.32
C TYR A 305 13.59 -9.90 -37.19
N SER A 306 12.43 -9.38 -37.62
CA SER A 306 12.32 -8.07 -38.24
C SER A 306 12.05 -6.98 -37.19
N TRP A 307 12.57 -5.78 -37.42
CA TRP A 307 12.27 -4.59 -36.60
C TRP A 307 10.78 -4.27 -36.57
N ASP A 308 10.02 -4.62 -37.62
CA ASP A 308 8.57 -4.43 -37.65
C ASP A 308 7.80 -5.36 -36.72
N GLN A 309 8.43 -6.47 -36.33
CA GLN A 309 7.85 -7.47 -35.45
C GLN A 309 8.18 -7.23 -33.97
N THR A 310 8.98 -6.20 -33.66
CA THR A 310 9.50 -5.89 -32.32
C THR A 310 9.36 -4.39 -32.02
N PHE A 311 9.86 -3.95 -30.86
CA PHE A 311 9.81 -2.54 -30.45
C PHE A 311 11.08 -1.75 -30.79
N VAL A 312 12.09 -2.35 -31.45
CA VAL A 312 13.43 -1.76 -31.61
C VAL A 312 13.40 -0.38 -32.26
N LYS A 313 12.52 -0.18 -33.26
CA LYS A 313 12.38 1.11 -33.95
C LYS A 313 11.96 2.27 -33.04
N PHE A 314 11.32 1.98 -31.90
CA PHE A 314 10.90 2.97 -30.91
C PHE A 314 11.93 3.19 -29.81
N ALA A 315 12.92 2.32 -29.69
CA ALA A 315 13.99 2.46 -28.72
C ALA A 315 15.16 3.31 -29.25
N VAL A 316 15.38 3.28 -30.56
CA VAL A 316 16.53 3.91 -31.20
C VAL A 316 16.18 5.29 -31.75
N HIS A 317 16.75 6.32 -31.12
CA HIS A 317 16.65 7.70 -31.59
C HIS A 317 18.02 8.26 -31.99
N PRO A 318 18.09 9.23 -32.92
CA PRO A 318 19.36 9.86 -33.31
C PRO A 318 20.12 10.49 -32.14
N ASN A 319 19.36 11.05 -31.18
CA ASN A 319 19.85 11.78 -30.02
C ASN A 319 19.91 10.94 -28.73
N GLY A 320 19.49 9.67 -28.73
CA GLY A 320 19.52 8.87 -27.52
C GLY A 320 18.85 7.50 -27.60
N ARG A 321 18.66 6.90 -26.43
CA ARG A 321 18.05 5.57 -26.25
C ARG A 321 16.85 5.68 -25.35
N PHE A 322 15.71 5.24 -25.86
CA PHE A 322 14.48 5.04 -25.12
C PHE A 322 14.42 3.59 -24.62
N GLY A 323 14.07 3.39 -23.35
CA GLY A 323 13.96 2.07 -22.74
C GLY A 323 12.80 1.96 -21.78
N VAL A 324 12.38 0.71 -21.51
CA VAL A 324 11.21 0.39 -20.71
C VAL A 324 11.57 -0.77 -19.78
N CYS A 325 11.38 -0.57 -18.49
CA CYS A 325 11.65 -1.56 -17.45
C CYS A 325 10.34 -1.97 -16.76
N SER A 326 10.27 -3.24 -16.37
CA SER A 326 9.44 -3.63 -15.21
C SER A 326 10.18 -3.28 -13.91
N ARG A 327 9.65 -3.70 -12.77
CA ARG A 327 10.36 -3.56 -11.47
C ARG A 327 11.74 -4.21 -11.48
N ASN A 328 11.86 -5.37 -12.15
CA ASN A 328 13.00 -6.27 -12.00
C ASN A 328 13.83 -6.47 -13.27
N HIS A 329 13.36 -5.99 -14.44
CA HIS A 329 14.05 -6.21 -15.72
C HIS A 329 13.99 -4.98 -16.63
N ASP A 330 15.08 -4.70 -17.35
CA ASP A 330 15.07 -3.84 -18.54
C ASP A 330 14.56 -4.65 -19.74
N LEU A 331 13.37 -4.30 -20.22
CA LEU A 331 12.64 -5.08 -21.22
C LEU A 331 13.19 -4.78 -22.61
N LEU A 332 14.33 -5.39 -22.94
CA LEU A 332 14.98 -5.21 -24.25
C LEU A 332 13.99 -5.37 -25.42
N PRO A 333 13.86 -4.34 -26.28
CA PRO A 333 12.80 -4.23 -27.27
C PRO A 333 12.83 -5.29 -28.37
N HIS A 334 13.97 -5.93 -28.62
CA HIS A 334 14.13 -6.97 -29.64
C HIS A 334 13.69 -8.36 -29.17
N LEU A 335 13.57 -8.55 -27.85
CA LEU A 335 13.11 -9.81 -27.24
C LEU A 335 11.61 -9.80 -26.97
N ILE A 336 10.97 -8.63 -27.06
CA ILE A 336 9.54 -8.46 -26.86
C ILE A 336 8.86 -8.32 -28.23
N PRO A 337 7.88 -9.18 -28.57
CA PRO A 337 7.13 -9.04 -29.81
C PRO A 337 6.28 -7.76 -29.80
N SER A 338 6.08 -7.14 -30.96
CA SER A 338 5.20 -5.98 -31.15
C SER A 338 3.72 -6.38 -30.95
N PRO A 339 2.77 -5.47 -30.64
CA PRO A 339 1.37 -5.83 -30.41
C PRO A 339 0.67 -6.48 -31.62
N ALA A 340 1.25 -6.36 -32.82
CA ALA A 340 0.82 -7.10 -34.01
C ALA A 340 1.03 -8.63 -33.88
N ASN A 341 1.93 -9.06 -33.00
CA ASN A 341 2.28 -10.45 -32.70
C ASN A 341 1.97 -10.72 -31.21
N LYS A 342 0.98 -11.56 -30.92
CA LYS A 342 0.47 -11.76 -29.55
C LYS A 342 1.56 -12.33 -28.61
N GLY A 343 1.96 -11.55 -27.59
CA GLY A 343 2.76 -11.99 -26.44
C GLY A 343 3.31 -10.81 -25.63
N ASN A 344 3.19 -10.80 -24.30
CA ASN A 344 3.85 -9.90 -23.33
C ASN A 344 4.28 -8.47 -23.76
N THR A 345 3.36 -7.72 -24.35
CA THR A 345 3.59 -6.37 -24.86
C THR A 345 3.23 -5.26 -23.90
N MET A 346 2.60 -5.54 -22.74
CA MET A 346 1.81 -4.52 -22.03
C MET A 346 2.63 -3.30 -21.57
N TYR A 347 3.87 -3.49 -21.10
CA TYR A 347 4.74 -2.39 -20.69
C TYR A 347 5.07 -1.50 -21.89
N TRP A 348 5.69 -2.05 -22.93
CA TRP A 348 6.00 -1.29 -24.15
C TRP A 348 4.74 -0.69 -24.80
N ALA A 349 3.64 -1.44 -24.89
CA ALA A 349 2.38 -0.97 -25.45
C ALA A 349 1.81 0.21 -24.66
N ALA A 350 1.88 0.18 -23.32
CA ALA A 350 1.45 1.31 -22.48
C ALA A 350 2.34 2.54 -22.69
N ALA A 351 3.67 2.37 -22.75
CA ALA A 351 4.60 3.48 -23.00
C ALA A 351 4.38 4.13 -24.37
N LEU A 352 4.11 3.32 -25.40
CA LEU A 352 3.80 3.81 -26.74
C LEU A 352 2.42 4.47 -26.82
N SER A 353 1.42 3.90 -26.15
CA SER A 353 0.07 4.49 -26.08
C SER A 353 0.09 5.85 -25.38
N ALA A 354 0.97 6.03 -24.40
CA ALA A 354 1.23 7.31 -23.74
C ALA A 354 2.18 8.23 -24.52
N LYS A 355 2.62 7.83 -25.73
CA LYS A 355 3.52 8.58 -26.62
C LYS A 355 4.87 8.96 -25.99
N LEU A 356 5.34 8.21 -24.99
CA LEU A 356 6.60 8.52 -24.30
C LEU A 356 7.82 8.39 -25.23
N HIS A 357 7.77 7.49 -26.20
CA HIS A 357 8.78 7.37 -27.26
C HIS A 357 8.88 8.59 -28.18
N GLU A 358 7.87 9.47 -28.22
CA GLU A 358 7.92 10.74 -28.93
C GLU A 358 8.23 11.91 -28.00
N ILE A 359 7.73 11.86 -26.76
CA ILE A 359 7.89 12.92 -25.76
C ILE A 359 9.34 12.99 -25.27
N LEU A 360 9.89 11.88 -24.77
CA LEU A 360 11.20 11.91 -24.11
C LEU A 360 12.35 12.33 -25.04
N PRO A 361 12.44 11.88 -26.30
CA PRO A 361 13.47 12.37 -27.21
C PRO A 361 13.31 13.85 -27.58
N ARG A 362 12.10 14.42 -27.50
CA ARG A 362 11.88 15.86 -27.71
C ARG A 362 12.29 16.69 -26.49
N VAL A 363 12.03 16.16 -25.29
CA VAL A 363 12.55 16.73 -24.03
C VAL A 363 14.09 16.70 -24.05
N ASN A 364 14.68 15.63 -24.60
CA ASN A 364 16.12 15.47 -24.80
C ASN A 364 16.93 15.67 -23.50
N GLN A 365 16.47 15.01 -22.43
CA GLN A 365 17.14 14.98 -21.12
C GLN A 365 17.29 13.54 -20.65
N ASP A 366 18.32 13.30 -19.84
CA ASP A 366 18.59 12.04 -19.17
C ASP A 366 17.60 11.85 -18.00
N ILE A 367 16.42 11.31 -18.29
CA ILE A 367 15.36 11.14 -17.29
C ILE A 367 14.72 9.76 -17.33
N ALA A 368 14.25 9.31 -16.17
CA ALA A 368 13.43 8.13 -16.00
C ALA A 368 12.07 8.49 -15.39
N ILE A 369 11.00 8.31 -16.17
CA ILE A 369 9.62 8.37 -15.69
C ILE A 369 9.31 7.08 -14.95
N GLN A 370 8.87 7.18 -13.70
CA GLN A 370 8.38 6.06 -12.92
C GLN A 370 6.86 6.16 -12.80
N ALA A 371 6.21 5.05 -13.13
CA ALA A 371 4.77 4.98 -13.24
C ALA A 371 4.22 3.66 -12.68
N GLU A 372 2.96 3.69 -12.30
CA GLU A 372 2.19 2.49 -12.00
C GLU A 372 1.46 2.05 -13.27
N LEU A 373 1.76 0.84 -13.76
CA LEU A 373 1.01 0.20 -14.84
C LEU A 373 -0.19 -0.51 -14.24
N VAL A 374 -1.39 -0.20 -14.73
CA VAL A 374 -2.64 -0.87 -14.37
C VAL A 374 -3.31 -1.42 -15.63
N GLY A 375 -4.14 -2.43 -15.48
CA GLY A 375 -4.87 -2.97 -16.61
C GLY A 375 -5.44 -4.37 -16.41
N SER A 376 -6.04 -4.88 -17.47
CA SER A 376 -6.80 -6.13 -17.45
C SER A 376 -6.00 -7.37 -17.06
N ALA A 377 -4.69 -7.37 -17.29
CA ALA A 377 -3.79 -8.47 -16.93
C ALA A 377 -2.96 -8.20 -15.66
N VAL A 378 -3.21 -7.10 -14.94
CA VAL A 378 -2.37 -6.64 -13.83
C VAL A 378 -3.11 -6.79 -12.50
N GLN A 379 -2.47 -7.45 -11.51
CA GLN A 379 -2.93 -7.56 -10.11
C GLN A 379 -4.38 -8.07 -9.89
N GLY A 380 -4.89 -8.88 -10.83
CA GLY A 380 -6.29 -9.34 -10.79
C GLY A 380 -7.29 -8.29 -11.26
N ASN A 381 -6.82 -7.25 -11.95
CA ASN A 381 -7.62 -6.17 -12.56
C ASN A 381 -8.54 -5.46 -11.56
N PRO A 382 -7.99 -4.87 -10.47
CA PRO A 382 -8.80 -4.24 -9.43
C PRO A 382 -9.62 -3.04 -9.94
N TYR A 383 -9.24 -2.50 -11.09
CA TYR A 383 -9.88 -1.35 -11.74
C TYR A 383 -10.80 -1.73 -12.92
N SER A 384 -11.09 -3.02 -13.12
CA SER A 384 -12.06 -3.50 -14.11
C SER A 384 -11.80 -3.07 -15.56
N TYR A 385 -10.53 -2.98 -15.95
CA TYR A 385 -10.13 -2.70 -17.32
C TYR A 385 -10.64 -3.75 -18.31
N PRO A 386 -11.08 -3.36 -19.51
CA PRO A 386 -11.40 -4.30 -20.58
C PRO A 386 -10.19 -5.14 -20.99
N ALA A 387 -10.43 -6.38 -21.42
CA ALA A 387 -9.39 -7.29 -21.85
C ALA A 387 -8.39 -6.64 -22.85
N GLY A 388 -7.10 -6.78 -22.57
CA GLY A 388 -6.00 -6.22 -23.36
C GLY A 388 -5.73 -4.73 -23.13
N LYS A 389 -6.55 -4.02 -22.35
CA LYS A 389 -6.33 -2.59 -22.04
C LYS A 389 -5.45 -2.43 -20.80
N HIS A 390 -4.49 -1.51 -20.93
CA HIS A 390 -3.52 -1.14 -19.91
C HIS A 390 -3.25 0.36 -20.03
N GLU A 391 -2.99 1.01 -18.90
CA GLU A 391 -2.63 2.41 -18.80
C GLU A 391 -1.52 2.59 -17.77
N LEU A 392 -0.68 3.60 -17.95
CA LEU A 392 0.32 3.98 -16.97
C LEU A 392 -0.11 5.26 -16.25
N PHE A 393 0.21 5.36 -14.97
CA PHE A 393 -0.01 6.54 -14.14
C PHE A 393 1.33 6.99 -13.56
N VAL A 394 1.84 8.12 -14.05
CA VAL A 394 3.12 8.69 -13.61
C VAL A 394 3.03 9.07 -12.14
N PHE A 395 4.06 8.76 -11.37
CA PHE A 395 4.18 9.21 -9.98
C PHE A 395 5.54 9.84 -9.66
N SER A 396 6.55 9.67 -10.50
CA SER A 396 7.85 10.29 -10.31
C SER A 396 8.57 10.50 -11.63
N ILE A 397 9.46 11.47 -11.64
CA ILE A 397 10.54 11.58 -12.63
C ILE A 397 11.85 11.58 -11.86
N PHE A 398 12.79 10.75 -12.29
CA PHE A 398 14.14 10.70 -11.77
C PHE A 398 15.08 11.31 -12.81
N ASP A 399 15.82 12.33 -12.39
CA ASP A 399 16.89 12.94 -13.16
C ASP A 399 18.12 12.04 -13.08
N ILE A 400 18.47 11.40 -14.18
CA ILE A 400 19.58 10.47 -14.22
C ILE A 400 20.91 11.23 -14.14
N ALA A 401 20.98 12.45 -14.69
CA ALA A 401 22.20 13.25 -14.70
C ALA A 401 22.56 13.76 -13.30
N THR A 402 21.58 14.18 -12.50
CA THR A 402 21.83 14.62 -11.12
C THR A 402 21.69 13.51 -10.08
N SER A 403 21.14 12.36 -10.47
CA SER A 403 20.75 11.26 -9.58
C SER A 403 19.76 11.69 -8.49
N GLU A 404 18.87 12.63 -8.82
CA GLU A 404 17.85 13.16 -7.92
C GLU A 404 16.45 12.95 -8.48
N ARG A 405 15.46 12.83 -7.59
CA ARG A 405 14.06 12.85 -8.01
C ARG A 405 13.62 14.29 -8.22
N TRP A 406 12.85 14.53 -9.28
CA TRP A 406 12.20 15.82 -9.47
C TRP A 406 11.26 16.12 -8.32
N HIS A 407 11.06 17.41 -8.06
CA HIS A 407 10.09 17.87 -7.08
C HIS A 407 8.69 17.37 -7.45
N PRO A 408 7.87 16.87 -6.51
CA PRO A 408 6.58 16.24 -6.83
C PRO A 408 5.62 17.12 -7.65
N TRP A 409 5.67 18.44 -7.44
CA TRP A 409 4.89 19.42 -8.22
C TRP A 409 5.33 19.48 -9.69
N ASP A 410 6.64 19.44 -9.95
CA ASP A 410 7.16 19.52 -11.31
C ASP A 410 6.83 18.26 -12.11
N VAL A 411 6.76 17.10 -11.43
CA VAL A 411 6.29 15.84 -12.03
C VAL A 411 4.82 15.94 -12.45
N GLU A 412 3.97 16.51 -11.60
CA GLU A 412 2.55 16.71 -11.88
C GLU A 412 2.36 17.66 -13.07
N GLN A 413 3.08 18.79 -13.08
CA GLN A 413 3.07 19.74 -14.18
C GLN A 413 3.57 19.11 -15.48
N PHE A 414 4.69 18.36 -15.43
CA PHE A 414 5.22 17.66 -16.60
C PHE A 414 4.21 16.67 -17.17
N ALA A 415 3.53 15.90 -16.32
CA ALA A 415 2.50 14.97 -16.76
C ALA A 415 1.34 15.71 -17.43
N ALA A 416 0.86 16.81 -16.84
CA ALA A 416 -0.20 17.63 -17.41
C ALA A 416 0.18 18.24 -18.78
N ASP A 417 1.36 18.84 -18.88
CA ASP A 417 1.84 19.51 -20.10
C ASP A 417 1.99 18.54 -21.29
N HIS A 418 2.26 17.26 -21.00
CA HIS A 418 2.44 16.23 -22.01
C HIS A 418 1.22 15.32 -22.17
N GLY A 419 0.11 15.59 -21.48
CA GLY A 419 -1.11 14.79 -21.55
C GLY A 419 -0.95 13.35 -21.03
N LEU A 420 -0.06 13.16 -20.06
CA LEU A 420 0.16 11.88 -19.38
C LEU A 420 -0.78 11.76 -18.17
N ASN A 421 -1.29 10.56 -17.94
CA ASN A 421 -2.00 10.28 -16.70
C ASN A 421 -1.00 10.31 -15.53
N HIS A 422 -1.33 11.07 -14.48
CA HIS A 422 -0.59 11.09 -13.22
C HIS A 422 -1.40 10.34 -12.15
N VAL A 423 -0.73 9.71 -11.18
CA VAL A 423 -1.44 9.14 -10.03
C VAL A 423 -2.30 10.21 -9.35
N PRO A 424 -3.46 9.85 -8.80
CA PRO A 424 -4.40 10.85 -8.28
C PRO A 424 -3.79 11.59 -7.08
N VAL A 425 -3.50 12.89 -7.26
CA VAL A 425 -2.99 13.76 -6.19
C VAL A 425 -4.17 14.31 -5.41
N LEU A 426 -4.13 14.12 -4.08
CA LEU A 426 -5.17 14.57 -3.16
C LEU A 426 -4.86 15.95 -2.60
N GLY A 427 -3.59 16.36 -2.59
CA GLY A 427 -3.16 17.68 -2.20
C GLY A 427 -1.74 17.72 -1.64
N TYR A 428 -1.35 18.89 -1.15
CA TYR A 428 -0.06 19.15 -0.54
C TYR A 428 -0.26 19.64 0.89
N TYR A 429 0.29 18.91 1.86
CA TYR A 429 -0.02 19.15 3.27
C TYR A 429 1.24 19.10 4.13
N ALA A 430 1.28 19.97 5.14
CA ALA A 430 2.13 19.72 6.30
C ALA A 430 1.46 18.64 7.15
N LEU A 431 2.18 17.58 7.53
CA LEU A 431 1.54 16.43 8.22
C LEU A 431 0.68 16.81 9.44
N PRO A 432 1.09 17.75 10.33
CA PRO A 432 0.27 18.14 11.48
C PRO A 432 -1.13 18.69 11.12
N THR A 433 -1.35 19.15 9.88
CA THR A 433 -2.67 19.66 9.44
C THR A 433 -3.65 18.55 9.09
N ILE A 434 -3.16 17.32 8.85
CA ILE A 434 -3.98 16.17 8.43
C ILE A 434 -3.85 14.95 9.35
N ALA A 435 -2.80 14.87 10.18
CA ALA A 435 -2.54 13.76 11.09
C ALA A 435 -1.65 14.17 12.26
N GLN A 436 -1.89 13.57 13.44
CA GLN A 436 -1.06 13.76 14.64
C GLN A 436 -0.32 12.48 15.05
N SER A 437 -0.59 11.37 14.36
CA SER A 437 -0.03 10.05 14.65
C SER A 437 -0.06 9.15 13.41
N HIS A 438 0.70 8.06 13.46
CA HIS A 438 0.64 6.97 12.47
C HIS A 438 -0.77 6.43 12.29
N GLN A 439 -1.52 6.28 13.38
CA GLN A 439 -2.90 5.79 13.33
C GLN A 439 -3.80 6.73 12.54
N ASN A 440 -3.67 8.06 12.69
CA ASN A 440 -4.47 9.00 11.91
C ASN A 440 -4.18 8.89 10.40
N LEU A 441 -2.93 8.65 10.01
CA LEU A 441 -2.59 8.40 8.61
C LEU A 441 -3.19 7.07 8.11
N ILE A 442 -3.13 6.03 8.92
CA ILE A 442 -3.74 4.73 8.60
C ILE A 442 -5.26 4.89 8.44
N ASP A 443 -5.94 5.55 9.38
CA ASP A 443 -7.38 5.82 9.31
C ASP A 443 -7.72 6.62 8.04
N ARG A 444 -6.89 7.61 7.69
CA ARG A 444 -7.03 8.38 6.44
C ARG A 444 -6.89 7.49 5.21
N ALA A 445 -5.97 6.53 5.19
CA ALA A 445 -5.85 5.56 4.11
C ALA A 445 -7.04 4.59 4.05
N GLU A 446 -7.63 4.19 5.18
CA GLU A 446 -8.82 3.32 5.22
C GLU A 446 -10.06 3.98 4.60
N LEU A 447 -10.21 5.29 4.80
CA LEU A 447 -11.27 6.08 4.19
C LEU A 447 -11.15 6.10 2.66
N LYS A 448 -9.95 5.91 2.13
CA LYS A 448 -9.73 5.78 0.69
C LYS A 448 -10.02 4.33 0.28
N LYS A 449 -10.82 4.16 -0.76
CA LYS A 449 -10.98 2.84 -1.39
C LYS A 449 -9.67 2.52 -2.13
N GLY A 450 -9.17 1.29 -2.01
CA GLY A 450 -7.94 0.85 -2.67
C GLY A 450 -6.78 0.57 -1.71
N GLU A 451 -5.56 0.43 -2.25
CA GLU A 451 -4.40 -0.04 -1.50
C GLU A 451 -3.95 0.91 -0.38
N GLY A 452 -4.06 2.21 -0.61
CA GLY A 452 -3.79 3.22 0.40
C GLY A 452 -3.27 4.52 -0.18
N LEU A 453 -2.28 5.11 0.48
CA LEU A 453 -1.75 6.44 0.20
C LEU A 453 -0.23 6.43 0.09
N VAL A 454 0.29 7.40 -0.65
CA VAL A 454 1.71 7.72 -0.76
C VAL A 454 1.91 9.18 -0.36
N PHE A 455 2.94 9.42 0.46
CA PHE A 455 3.36 10.76 0.87
C PHE A 455 4.78 11.00 0.39
N LYS A 456 4.96 12.02 -0.45
CA LYS A 456 6.26 12.41 -1.01
C LYS A 456 6.67 13.76 -0.44
N ASN A 457 7.74 13.79 0.34
CA ASN A 457 8.28 15.03 0.88
C ASN A 457 8.81 15.92 -0.25
N CYS A 458 8.38 17.17 -0.25
CA CYS A 458 8.75 18.20 -1.23
C CYS A 458 10.08 18.91 -0.91
N ASP A 459 10.57 18.78 0.32
CA ASP A 459 11.75 19.50 0.81
C ASP A 459 13.03 18.65 0.75
N ASP A 460 12.96 17.35 1.04
CA ASP A 460 14.14 16.50 1.20
C ASP A 460 14.04 15.10 0.59
N GLY A 461 13.08 14.90 -0.32
CA GLY A 461 13.01 13.70 -1.17
C GLY A 461 12.61 12.40 -0.47
N ARG A 462 12.34 12.41 0.85
CA ARG A 462 11.95 11.20 1.60
C ARG A 462 10.48 10.87 1.44
N TRP A 463 10.19 9.63 1.07
CA TRP A 463 8.82 9.20 0.82
C TRP A 463 8.42 8.04 1.72
N PHE A 464 7.14 7.93 2.00
CA PHE A 464 6.58 6.77 2.68
C PHE A 464 5.18 6.45 2.16
N LYS A 465 4.77 5.21 2.35
CA LYS A 465 3.43 4.74 2.02
C LYS A 465 2.65 4.37 3.26
N VAL A 466 1.34 4.55 3.18
CA VAL A 466 0.37 4.17 4.20
C VAL A 466 -0.61 3.21 3.55
N LEU A 467 -0.61 1.94 3.99
CA LEU A 467 -1.49 0.93 3.43
C LEU A 467 -2.79 0.84 4.23
N SER A 468 -3.91 0.64 3.54
CA SER A 468 -5.19 0.30 4.17
C SER A 468 -5.14 -1.13 4.69
N ASN A 469 -5.42 -1.34 5.97
CA ASN A 469 -5.53 -2.67 6.56
C ASN A 469 -6.74 -3.42 5.97
N ARG A 470 -7.82 -2.71 5.63
CA ARG A 470 -8.95 -3.31 4.92
C ARG A 470 -8.51 -3.94 3.60
N TRP A 471 -7.77 -3.19 2.77
CA TRP A 471 -7.26 -3.73 1.51
C TRP A 471 -6.29 -4.90 1.72
N ILE A 472 -5.38 -4.80 2.71
CA ILE A 472 -4.44 -5.88 3.04
C ILE A 472 -5.20 -7.16 3.38
N LEU A 473 -6.21 -7.07 4.25
CA LEU A 473 -7.02 -8.21 4.67
C LEU A 473 -7.84 -8.80 3.53
N GLU A 474 -8.50 -7.96 2.73
CA GLU A 474 -9.26 -8.40 1.55
C GLU A 474 -8.37 -9.16 0.54
N LYS A 475 -7.13 -8.68 0.32
CA LYS A 475 -6.15 -9.36 -0.53
C LYS A 475 -5.69 -10.69 0.07
N ASP A 476 -5.36 -10.73 1.36
CA ASP A 476 -4.94 -11.96 2.03
C ASP A 476 -6.06 -13.03 2.00
N GLU A 477 -7.31 -12.64 2.24
CA GLU A 477 -8.47 -13.53 2.13
C GLU A 477 -8.69 -14.04 0.70
N MET A 478 -8.60 -13.16 -0.29
CA MET A 478 -8.73 -13.55 -1.70
C MET A 478 -7.65 -14.57 -2.10
N MET A 479 -6.41 -14.38 -1.64
CA MET A 479 -5.31 -15.30 -1.90
C MET A 479 -5.49 -16.64 -1.18
N ALA A 480 -5.92 -16.62 0.08
CA ALA A 480 -6.21 -17.84 0.83
C ALA A 480 -7.28 -18.70 0.13
N ARG A 481 -8.31 -18.07 -0.47
CA ARG A 481 -9.34 -18.78 -1.25
C ARG A 481 -8.78 -19.43 -2.52
N LYS A 482 -7.82 -18.80 -3.20
CA LYS A 482 -7.21 -19.34 -4.43
C LYS A 482 -6.28 -20.54 -4.18
N ASN A 483 -5.69 -20.64 -3.00
CA ASN A 483 -4.73 -21.69 -2.65
C ASN A 483 -5.37 -22.94 -2.00
N LEU A 484 -6.71 -23.01 -1.90
CA LEU A 484 -7.40 -24.22 -1.47
C LEU A 484 -7.21 -25.34 -2.52
N PRO A 485 -6.86 -26.58 -2.12
CA PRO A 485 -6.72 -27.68 -3.05
C PRO A 485 -8.05 -27.91 -3.78
N SER A 486 -8.02 -27.90 -5.11
CA SER A 486 -9.07 -28.42 -5.97
C SER A 486 -9.12 -29.95 -5.84
N GLY A 487 -9.63 -30.42 -4.71
CA GLY A 487 -9.60 -31.82 -4.30
C GLY A 487 -10.78 -32.18 -3.41
N GLY A 488 -11.97 -32.15 -3.98
CA GLY A 488 -13.18 -32.76 -3.43
C GLY A 488 -14.00 -33.30 -4.59
N THR A 489 -14.05 -34.63 -4.71
CA THR A 489 -14.83 -35.46 -5.66
C THR A 489 -15.68 -34.70 -6.67
N GLU A 490 -15.23 -34.71 -7.93
CA GLU A 490 -16.06 -34.44 -9.10
C GLU A 490 -17.22 -35.44 -9.15
N THR A 491 -18.39 -35.03 -8.63
CA THR A 491 -19.64 -35.50 -9.20
C THR A 491 -19.77 -34.74 -10.52
N GLN A 492 -19.65 -35.44 -11.65
CA GLN A 492 -19.85 -34.88 -12.98
C GLN A 492 -21.19 -34.13 -13.02
N VAL A 493 -21.13 -32.80 -13.02
CA VAL A 493 -22.21 -31.96 -13.49
C VAL A 493 -21.77 -31.43 -14.84
N THR A 494 -22.40 -31.97 -15.87
CA THR A 494 -22.35 -31.53 -17.26
C THR A 494 -22.46 -30.01 -17.35
N GLN A 495 -21.58 -29.40 -18.15
CA GLN A 495 -21.65 -27.99 -18.54
C GLN A 495 -23.06 -27.61 -19.01
N THR A 496 -23.70 -26.69 -18.29
CA THR A 496 -24.71 -25.80 -18.86
C THR A 496 -24.61 -24.42 -18.23
N GLY A 497 -24.17 -23.44 -19.03
CA GLY A 497 -24.67 -22.06 -19.04
C GLY A 497 -24.41 -21.13 -17.85
N ASN A 498 -23.83 -19.96 -18.14
CA ASN A 498 -23.89 -18.70 -17.38
C ASN A 498 -24.88 -18.67 -16.20
N GLN A 499 -24.40 -18.47 -14.98
CA GLN A 499 -25.23 -18.04 -13.86
C GLN A 499 -24.93 -16.59 -13.47
N ASN A 500 -26.02 -15.83 -13.44
CA ASN A 500 -26.18 -14.40 -13.15
C ASN A 500 -26.15 -14.18 -11.62
N PRO A 501 -25.84 -13.00 -11.07
CA PRO A 501 -25.68 -12.76 -9.63
C PRO A 501 -26.95 -12.83 -8.75
N ASN A 502 -28.04 -13.46 -9.21
CA ASN A 502 -29.34 -13.44 -8.54
C ASN A 502 -29.67 -14.66 -7.67
N ASP A 503 -28.77 -15.64 -7.49
CA ASP A 503 -29.07 -16.88 -6.77
C ASP A 503 -28.83 -16.79 -5.25
N TRP A 504 -29.42 -15.78 -4.59
CA TRP A 504 -29.53 -15.68 -3.11
C TRP A 504 -30.97 -15.85 -2.60
N TRP A 505 -31.90 -16.30 -3.45
CA TRP A 505 -33.31 -16.48 -3.10
C TRP A 505 -33.69 -17.96 -3.22
N GLY A 506 -33.81 -18.64 -2.08
CA GLY A 506 -34.45 -19.95 -2.04
C GLY A 506 -35.89 -19.86 -2.54
N GLU A 507 -36.32 -20.90 -3.27
CA GLU A 507 -37.64 -21.10 -3.94
C GLU A 507 -38.69 -20.03 -3.64
N CYS A 508 -38.56 -18.89 -4.33
CA CYS A 508 -39.53 -17.80 -4.31
C CYS A 508 -40.48 -18.00 -5.50
N SER A 509 -41.80 -18.05 -5.26
CA SER A 509 -42.76 -18.26 -6.34
C SER A 509 -42.72 -17.09 -7.33
N ALA A 510 -43.13 -17.33 -8.59
CA ALA A 510 -43.12 -16.30 -9.63
C ALA A 510 -43.93 -15.04 -9.24
N GLU A 511 -44.98 -15.22 -8.44
CA GLU A 511 -45.82 -14.14 -7.94
C GLU A 511 -45.15 -13.33 -6.81
N GLU A 512 -44.36 -13.98 -5.95
CA GLU A 512 -43.54 -13.31 -4.92
C GLU A 512 -42.37 -12.56 -5.54
N MET A 513 -41.73 -13.12 -6.57
CA MET A 513 -40.68 -12.45 -7.35
C MET A 513 -41.19 -11.17 -8.02
N GLU A 514 -42.42 -11.17 -8.54
CA GLU A 514 -43.03 -9.98 -9.15
C GLU A 514 -43.31 -8.90 -8.09
N LYS A 515 -43.79 -9.28 -6.91
CA LYS A 515 -43.99 -8.37 -5.77
C LYS A 515 -42.68 -7.77 -5.27
N ILE A 516 -41.63 -8.59 -5.15
CA ILE A 516 -40.29 -8.13 -4.74
C ILE A 516 -39.73 -7.13 -5.75
N ARG A 517 -39.86 -7.40 -7.06
CA ARG A 517 -39.44 -6.45 -8.10
C ARG A 517 -40.22 -5.13 -8.06
N ALA A 518 -41.53 -5.20 -7.83
CA ALA A 518 -42.37 -4.02 -7.70
C ALA A 518 -41.96 -3.16 -6.47
N ILE A 519 -41.66 -3.81 -5.34
CA ILE A 519 -41.16 -3.15 -4.13
C ILE A 519 -39.78 -2.53 -4.35
N MET A 520 -38.85 -3.24 -5.01
CA MET A 520 -37.52 -2.69 -5.29
C MET A 520 -37.58 -1.51 -6.27
N SER A 521 -38.43 -1.59 -7.29
CA SER A 521 -38.62 -0.49 -8.24
C SER A 521 -39.25 0.74 -7.59
N SER A 522 -40.19 0.57 -6.65
CA SER A 522 -40.78 1.69 -5.91
C SER A 522 -39.79 2.30 -4.92
N LEU A 523 -38.93 1.49 -4.30
CA LEU A 523 -37.85 1.95 -3.44
C LEU A 523 -36.81 2.76 -4.21
N GLU A 524 -36.41 2.29 -5.39
CA GLU A 524 -35.50 3.01 -6.28
C GLU A 524 -36.10 4.33 -6.80
N GLU A 525 -37.38 4.35 -7.15
CA GLU A 525 -38.07 5.59 -7.53
C GLU A 525 -38.19 6.57 -6.36
N TRP A 526 -38.37 6.07 -5.13
CA TRP A 526 -38.42 6.91 -3.93
C TRP A 526 -37.05 7.51 -3.60
N VAL A 527 -35.97 6.72 -3.69
CA VAL A 527 -34.59 7.22 -3.51
C VAL A 527 -34.22 8.25 -4.57
N LYS A 528 -34.74 8.11 -5.80
CA LYS A 528 -34.53 9.07 -6.90
C LYS A 528 -35.30 10.38 -6.74
N LYS A 529 -36.35 10.43 -5.91
CA LYS A 529 -37.01 11.69 -5.58
C LYS A 529 -36.15 12.43 -4.56
N GLU A 530 -35.63 13.61 -4.92
CA GLU A 530 -34.77 14.44 -4.07
C GLU A 530 -35.33 14.61 -2.65
N ASP A 531 -36.66 14.68 -2.51
CA ASP A 531 -37.36 14.79 -1.23
C ASP A 531 -37.27 13.53 -0.34
N GLY A 532 -37.20 12.32 -0.91
CA GLY A 532 -37.20 11.06 -0.17
C GLY A 532 -35.86 10.82 0.54
N LEU A 533 -34.77 10.96 -0.20
CA LEU A 533 -33.41 10.84 0.34
C LEU A 533 -33.10 11.99 1.31
N ALA A 534 -33.47 13.23 0.99
CA ALA A 534 -33.25 14.38 1.87
C ALA A 534 -34.04 14.27 3.18
N LYS A 535 -35.31 13.82 3.13
CA LYS A 535 -36.13 13.59 4.32
C LYS A 535 -35.56 12.47 5.19
N TRP A 536 -35.09 11.37 4.58
CA TRP A 536 -34.49 10.26 5.32
C TRP A 536 -33.18 10.64 6.00
N ILE A 537 -32.29 11.35 5.30
CA ILE A 537 -31.03 11.86 5.88
C ILE A 537 -31.34 12.78 7.06
N LYS A 538 -32.27 13.73 6.89
CA LYS A 538 -32.67 14.66 7.95
C LYS A 538 -33.25 13.93 9.17
N GLU A 539 -34.13 12.96 8.96
CA GLU A 539 -34.73 12.18 10.06
C GLU A 539 -33.72 11.25 10.74
N TRP A 540 -32.74 10.74 10.01
CA TRP A 540 -31.63 9.96 10.55
C TRP A 540 -30.70 10.82 11.41
N GLU A 541 -30.34 12.02 10.95
CA GLU A 541 -29.54 12.99 11.70
C GLU A 541 -30.25 13.46 12.97
N GLU A 542 -31.55 13.78 12.88
CA GLU A 542 -32.37 14.14 14.04
C GLU A 542 -32.51 12.99 15.04
N GLY A 543 -32.60 11.74 14.58
CA GLY A 543 -32.63 10.55 15.42
C GLY A 543 -31.31 10.31 16.16
N MET A 544 -30.18 10.49 15.48
CA MET A 544 -28.85 10.38 16.08
C MET A 544 -28.60 11.48 17.13
N HIS A 545 -29.05 12.71 16.86
CA HIS A 545 -28.97 13.81 17.82
C HIS A 545 -29.79 13.53 19.08
N ARG A 546 -31.03 13.04 18.93
CA ARG A 546 -31.92 12.71 20.06
C ARG A 546 -31.35 11.60 20.95
N GLN A 547 -30.76 10.57 20.35
CA GLN A 547 -30.09 9.49 21.09
C GLN A 547 -28.84 9.98 21.84
N LYS A 548 -28.10 10.92 21.26
CA LYS A 548 -26.94 11.55 21.90
C LYS A 548 -27.35 12.39 23.11
N GLU A 549 -28.43 13.15 23.00
CA GLU A 549 -29.00 13.93 24.12
C GLU A 549 -29.56 13.03 25.23
N GLU A 550 -30.27 11.95 24.88
CA GLU A 550 -30.75 10.97 25.87
C GLU A 550 -29.61 10.22 26.57
N ALA A 551 -28.54 9.90 25.84
CA ALA A 551 -27.35 9.28 26.42
C ALA A 551 -26.63 10.25 27.38
N GLN A 552 -26.50 11.52 27.01
CA GLN A 552 -25.91 12.55 27.86
C GLN A 552 -26.77 12.82 29.11
N ALA A 553 -28.09 12.85 28.98
CA ALA A 553 -29.01 13.00 30.11
C ALA A 553 -28.97 11.80 31.08
N ARG A 554 -28.80 10.57 30.55
CA ARG A 554 -28.62 9.35 31.37
C ARG A 554 -27.29 9.36 32.12
N THR A 555 -26.22 9.83 31.49
CA THR A 555 -24.91 9.97 32.15
C THR A 555 -24.93 11.07 33.22
N ALA A 556 -25.61 12.20 32.98
CA ALA A 556 -25.79 13.25 33.96
C ALA A 556 -26.61 12.78 35.18
N ASN A 557 -27.70 12.04 34.97
CA ASN A 557 -28.51 11.46 36.05
C ASN A 557 -27.78 10.35 36.83
N SER A 558 -26.90 9.60 36.17
CA SER A 558 -26.03 8.60 36.82
C SER A 558 -25.02 9.27 37.76
N LEU A 559 -24.39 10.35 37.30
CA LEU A 559 -23.42 11.13 38.09
C LEU A 559 -24.08 11.85 39.28
N ALA A 560 -25.30 12.37 39.11
CA ALA A 560 -26.08 12.97 40.21
C ALA A 560 -26.48 11.95 41.29
N ARG A 561 -26.74 10.69 40.92
CA ARG A 561 -27.05 9.59 41.84
C ARG A 561 -25.83 9.04 42.57
N THR A 562 -24.62 9.15 42.01
CA THR A 562 -23.38 8.72 42.68
C THR A 562 -22.88 9.77 43.68
N ALA A 563 -23.22 11.05 43.49
CA ALA A 563 -22.89 12.11 44.44
C ALA A 563 -23.75 12.11 45.72
N THR A 564 -24.86 11.37 45.77
CA THR A 564 -25.81 11.36 46.90
C THR A 564 -25.78 10.10 47.76
N ALA A 565 -24.90 9.13 47.49
CA ALA A 565 -24.84 7.86 48.22
C ALA A 565 -23.49 7.67 48.95
N THR A 566 -23.21 8.51 49.94
CA THR A 566 -22.18 8.24 50.95
C THR A 566 -22.82 8.19 52.34
N THR A 567 -23.57 7.11 52.61
CA THR A 567 -23.86 6.56 53.96
C THR A 567 -24.85 5.40 53.81
N GLY A 568 -24.51 4.19 54.31
CA GLY A 568 -25.54 3.18 54.61
C GLY A 568 -25.19 1.73 54.24
N SER A 569 -25.29 0.86 55.24
CA SER A 569 -24.97 -0.57 55.29
C SER A 569 -25.86 -1.50 54.43
N ARG A 570 -25.22 -2.55 53.89
CA ARG A 570 -25.64 -3.96 53.65
C ARG A 570 -27.15 -4.30 53.62
N ALA A 571 -27.63 -4.88 52.51
CA ALA A 571 -28.54 -6.04 52.48
C ALA A 571 -28.64 -6.66 51.07
N SER A 572 -28.72 -7.99 51.03
CA SER A 572 -28.92 -8.81 49.83
C SER A 572 -30.40 -8.81 49.43
N THR A 573 -30.69 -8.61 48.15
CA THR A 573 -31.95 -9.04 47.54
C THR A 573 -31.74 -9.51 46.10
N ARG A 574 -32.15 -10.75 45.86
CA ARG A 574 -32.21 -11.45 44.58
C ARG A 574 -33.30 -10.80 43.74
N VAL A 575 -32.97 -10.25 42.56
CA VAL A 575 -33.95 -9.84 41.55
C VAL A 575 -33.74 -10.70 40.31
N ASN A 576 -34.73 -11.54 40.03
CA ASN A 576 -34.87 -12.26 38.78
C ASN A 576 -35.33 -11.30 37.67
N GLY A 577 -34.76 -11.50 36.47
CA GLY A 577 -35.36 -11.10 35.20
C GLY A 577 -35.06 -9.69 34.72
N LYS A 578 -34.26 -9.59 33.65
CA LYS A 578 -34.58 -8.77 32.47
C LYS A 578 -33.66 -9.13 31.30
N ARG A 579 -34.29 -9.56 30.21
CA ARG A 579 -33.71 -9.70 28.86
C ARG A 579 -33.17 -8.33 28.43
N GLY A 580 -31.91 -8.24 27.99
CA GLY A 580 -31.40 -7.08 27.25
C GLY A 580 -31.44 -7.42 25.75
N HIS A 581 -32.54 -7.10 25.08
CA HIS A 581 -32.70 -5.92 24.22
C HIS A 581 -31.86 -6.00 22.93
N ASN A 582 -32.43 -6.77 21.98
CA ASN A 582 -32.27 -6.53 20.55
C ASN A 582 -32.42 -5.04 20.28
N VAL A 583 -31.54 -4.51 19.43
CA VAL A 583 -31.72 -3.20 18.79
C VAL A 583 -32.86 -3.35 17.78
N GLY A 584 -34.09 -3.39 18.29
CA GLY A 584 -35.30 -3.39 17.49
C GLY A 584 -35.71 -1.95 17.26
N TYR A 585 -35.87 -1.58 15.98
CA TYR A 585 -36.67 -0.42 15.58
C TYR A 585 -38.04 -0.49 16.28
N SER A 586 -38.66 0.66 16.57
CA SER A 586 -39.98 0.65 17.22
C SER A 586 -40.93 -0.18 16.35
N ALA A 587 -41.69 -1.07 17.00
CA ALA A 587 -42.62 -1.95 16.31
C ALA A 587 -43.63 -1.17 15.44
N GLU A 588 -43.89 0.10 15.77
CA GLU A 588 -44.65 1.04 14.94
C GLU A 588 -43.97 1.38 13.62
N ARG A 589 -42.66 1.69 13.60
CA ARG A 589 -41.96 2.01 12.33
C ARG A 589 -41.83 0.82 11.40
N SER A 590 -41.62 -0.38 11.97
CA SER A 590 -41.65 -1.61 11.17
C SER A 590 -43.04 -1.90 10.62
N ARG A 591 -44.11 -1.48 11.32
CA ARG A 591 -45.50 -1.66 10.89
C ARG A 591 -45.92 -0.63 9.85
N GLU A 592 -45.52 0.63 9.99
CA GLU A 592 -45.72 1.69 8.97
C GLU A 592 -44.99 1.37 7.66
N LEU A 593 -43.76 0.85 7.74
CA LEU A 593 -43.02 0.41 6.57
C LEU A 593 -43.66 -0.83 5.91
N ALA A 594 -44.15 -1.78 6.71
CA ALA A 594 -44.87 -2.95 6.18
C ALA A 594 -46.20 -2.54 5.51
N GLU A 595 -47.00 -1.67 6.14
CA GLU A 595 -48.24 -1.15 5.55
C GLU A 595 -47.99 -0.37 4.25
N TRP A 596 -46.92 0.44 4.18
CA TRP A 596 -46.59 1.19 2.97
C TRP A 596 -46.06 0.31 1.83
N LEU A 597 -45.33 -0.76 2.17
CA LEU A 597 -44.84 -1.76 1.22
C LEU A 597 -45.91 -2.81 0.84
N GLY A 598 -47.08 -2.78 1.49
CA GLY A 598 -48.17 -3.73 1.29
C GLY A 598 -47.86 -5.16 1.77
N LEU A 599 -47.02 -5.30 2.81
CA LEU A 599 -46.55 -6.56 3.40
C LEU A 599 -47.28 -6.95 4.69
#